data_AF-A0A4Q4GWY5-F1
#
_entry.id   AF-A0A4Q4GWY5-F1
#
_cell.length_a   1.000
_cell.length_b   1.000
_cell.length_c   1.000
_cell.angle_alpha   90.00
_cell.angle_beta   90.00
_cell.angle_gamma   90.00
#
_symmetry.space_group_name_H-M   'P 1'
#
loop_
_entity.id
_entity.type
_entity.pdbx_description
1 polymer ?
#
loop_
_entity_poly.entity_id
_entity_poly.type
_entity_poly.pdbx_seq_one_letter_code
_entity_poly.pdbx_strand_id
1 'polypeptide(L)' 'MQTKRINLNCAVFCILFIALMSAISTVIFSEKPLNDHFGFSLMFFAIIGLCLNMSYIFMNTIRDICNP' A
#
# COMPACT_ATOMS: atom_id res chain seq x y z
N MET A 1 22.65 -12.50 -16.76
CA MET A 1 21.34 -12.45 -16.07
C MET A 1 20.93 -11.00 -15.96
N GLN A 2 19.99 -10.53 -16.79
CA GLN A 2 19.43 -9.19 -16.60
C GLN A 2 18.57 -9.24 -15.34
N THR A 3 19.11 -8.76 -14.22
CA THR A 3 18.35 -8.52 -13.01
C THR A 3 17.31 -7.45 -13.34
N LYS A 4 16.08 -7.87 -13.68
CA LYS A 4 14.93 -6.97 -13.70
C LYS A 4 14.87 -6.36 -12.29
N ARG A 5 15.31 -5.11 -12.14
CA ARG A 5 15.09 -4.35 -10.91
C ARG A 5 13.57 -4.25 -10.77
N ILE A 6 13.01 -5.06 -9.88
CA ILE A 6 11.64 -4.86 -9.43
C ILE A 6 11.59 -3.42 -8.92
N ASN A 7 10.73 -2.60 -9.51
CA ASN A 7 10.56 -1.23 -9.05
C ASN A 7 10.10 -1.31 -7.60
N LEU A 8 10.95 -0.87 -6.67
CA LEU A 8 10.71 -0.95 -5.23
C LEU A 8 9.36 -0.34 -4.87
N ASN A 9 8.98 0.76 -5.55
CA ASN A 9 7.69 1.40 -5.33
C ASN A 9 6.51 0.49 -5.68
N CYS A 10 6.61 -0.27 -6.78
CA CYS A 10 5.60 -1.23 -7.21
C CYS A 10 5.49 -2.40 -6.21
N ALA A 11 6.63 -2.89 -5.70
CA ALA A 11 6.62 -3.92 -4.66
C ALA A 11 5.96 -3.42 -3.37
N VAL A 12 6.32 -2.21 -2.91
CA VAL A 12 5.73 -1.60 -1.72
C VAL A 12 4.22 -1.34 -1.91
N PHE A 13 3.80 -0.89 -3.08
CA PHE A 13 2.38 -0.71 -3.42
C PHE A 13 1.61 -2.03 -3.33
N CYS A 14 2.13 -3.11 -3.93
CA CYS A 14 1.50 -4.42 -3.87
C CYS A 14 1.40 -4.96 -2.44
N ILE A 15 2.45 -4.80 -1.62
CA ILE A 15 2.43 -5.23 -0.22
C ILE A 15 1.37 -4.48 0.58
N LEU A 16 1.31 -3.15 0.43
CA LEU A 16 0.30 -2.33 1.11
C LEU A 16 -1.12 -2.66 0.65
N PHE A 17 -1.30 -2.97 -0.63
CA PHE A 17 -2.60 -3.39 -1.17
C PHE A 17 -3.04 -4.75 -0.62
N ILE A 18 -2.13 -5.73 -0.53
CA ILE A 18 -2.41 -7.03 0.09
C ILE A 18 -2.73 -6.85 1.58
N ALA A 19 -1.97 -6.02 2.29
CA ALA A 19 -2.24 -5.70 3.70
C ALA A 19 -3.62 -5.05 3.88
N LEU A 20 -4.02 -4.15 2.99
CA LEU A 20 -5.35 -3.54 2.99
C LEU A 20 -6.46 -4.59 2.81
N MET A 21 -6.33 -5.47 1.82
CA MET A 21 -7.31 -6.54 1.58
C MET A 21 -7.39 -7.49 2.78
N SER A 22 -6.25 -7.84 3.38
CA SER A 22 -6.21 -8.67 4.59
C SER A 22 -6.87 -7.99 5.79
N ALA A 23 -6.68 -6.67 5.96
CA ALA A 23 -7.36 -5.88 6.98
C ALA A 23 -8.87 -5.93 6.80
N ILE A 24 -9.34 -5.68 5.57
CA ILE A 24 -10.76 -5.70 5.21
C ILE A 24 -11.35 -7.09 5.48
N SER A 25 -10.66 -8.17 5.07
CA SER A 25 -11.10 -9.53 5.37
C SER A 25 -11.17 -9.80 6.87
N THR A 26 -10.22 -9.29 7.65
CA THR A 26 -10.20 -9.42 9.11
C THR A 26 -11.39 -8.71 9.73
N VAL A 27 -11.72 -7.49 9.30
CA VAL A 27 -12.90 -6.76 9.81
C VAL A 27 -14.22 -7.45 9.43
N ILE A 28 -14.32 -8.01 8.21
CA ILE A 28 -15.56 -8.63 7.73
C ILE A 28 -15.84 -9.99 8.39
N PHE A 29 -14.81 -10.80 8.60
CA PHE A 29 -14.94 -12.17 9.13
C PHE A 29 -14.68 -12.28 10.64
N SER A 30 -14.43 -11.16 11.30
CA SER A 30 -14.13 -11.16 12.73
C SER A 30 -15.40 -11.30 13.56
N GLU A 31 -15.38 -12.27 14.47
CA GLU A 31 -16.40 -12.47 15.50
C GLU A 31 -16.07 -11.74 16.81
N LYS A 32 -14.91 -11.03 16.86
CA LYS A 32 -14.36 -10.44 18.09
C LYS A 32 -14.09 -8.93 17.90
N PRO A 33 -14.58 -8.07 18.79
CA PRO A 33 -14.42 -6.61 18.66
C PRO A 33 -12.95 -6.14 18.67
N LEU A 34 -12.04 -6.91 19.27
CA LEU A 34 -10.60 -6.62 19.27
C LEU A 34 -9.97 -6.75 17.88
N ASN A 35 -10.41 -7.74 17.09
CA ASN A 35 -9.95 -7.95 15.73
C ASN A 35 -10.53 -6.87 14.78
N ASP A 36 -11.72 -6.35 15.08
CA ASP A 36 -12.32 -5.24 14.31
C ASP A 36 -11.52 -3.97 14.47
N HIS A 37 -11.18 -3.58 15.72
CA HIS A 37 -10.35 -2.40 15.98
C HIS A 37 -8.95 -2.52 15.37
N PHE A 38 -8.35 -3.72 15.45
CA PHE A 38 -7.06 -3.97 14.82
C PHE A 38 -7.15 -3.87 13.28
N GLY A 39 -8.18 -4.47 12.68
CA GLY A 39 -8.42 -4.41 11.25
C GLY A 39 -8.67 -2.98 10.75
N PHE A 40 -9.45 -2.18 11.49
CA PHE A 40 -9.65 -0.76 11.18
C PHE A 40 -8.37 0.06 11.26
N SER A 41 -7.56 -0.15 12.32
CA SER A 41 -6.26 0.51 12.46
C SER A 41 -5.33 0.15 11.29
N LEU A 42 -5.22 -1.15 10.98
CA LEU A 42 -4.38 -1.64 9.90
C LEU A 42 -4.85 -1.15 8.52
N MET A 43 -6.17 -1.04 8.32
CA MET A 43 -6.78 -0.45 7.14
C MET A 43 -6.39 1.03 6.98
N PHE A 44 -6.46 1.80 8.07
CA PHE A 44 -6.07 3.21 8.07
C PHE A 44 -4.59 3.40 7.72
N PHE A 45 -3.69 2.61 8.32
CA PHE A 45 -2.26 2.64 8.00
C PHE A 45 -1.98 2.23 6.55
N ALA A 46 -2.65 1.20 6.04
CA ALA A 46 -2.49 0.75 4.67
C ALA A 46 -2.96 1.81 3.65
N ILE A 47 -4.07 2.50 3.93
CA ILE A 47 -4.57 3.61 3.08
C ILE A 47 -3.57 4.77 3.05
N ILE A 48 -3.08 5.21 4.22
CA ILE A 48 -2.08 6.29 4.29
C ILE A 48 -0.82 5.90 3.52
N GLY A 49 -0.33 4.67 3.72
CA GLY A 49 0.83 4.15 3.01
C GLY A 49 0.63 4.14 1.49
N LEU A 50 -0.55 3.74 1.02
CA LEU A 50 -0.90 3.74 -0.40
C LEU A 50 -0.94 5.16 -0.97
N CYS A 51 -1.54 6.11 -0.26
CA CYS A 51 -1.57 7.51 -0.67
C CYS A 51 -0.16 8.10 -0.80
N LEU A 52 0.70 7.91 0.21
CA LEU A 52 2.08 8.40 0.19
C LEU A 52 2.90 7.76 -0.93
N ASN A 53 2.75 6.46 -1.15
CA ASN A 53 3.44 5.76 -2.24
C ASN A 53 2.99 6.29 -3.60
N MET A 54 1.68 6.49 -3.79
CA MET A 54 1.17 7.08 -5.03
C MET A 54 1.66 8.50 -5.25
N SER A 55 1.65 9.35 -4.22
CA SER A 55 2.21 10.70 -4.30
C SER A 55 3.69 10.67 -4.68
N TYR A 56 4.46 9.74 -4.13
CA TYR A 56 5.87 9.57 -4.48
C TYR A 56 6.07 9.16 -5.95
N ILE A 57 5.32 8.16 -6.43
CA ILE A 57 5.35 7.74 -7.84
C ILE A 57 4.96 8.90 -8.75
N PHE A 58 3.91 9.64 -8.39
CA PHE A 58 3.41 10.77 -9.17
C PHE A 58 4.44 11.90 -9.26
N MET A 59 5.04 12.30 -8.14
CA MET A 59 6.09 13.31 -8.10
C MET A 59 7.31 12.88 -8.91
N ASN A 60 7.71 11.61 -8.80
CA ASN A 60 8.85 11.11 -9.57
C ASN A 60 8.55 11.10 -11.07
N THR A 61 7.32 10.75 -11.45
CA THR A 61 6.86 10.80 -12.86
C THR A 61 6.84 12.24 -13.40
N ILE A 62 6.31 13.20 -12.62
CA ILE A 62 6.34 14.61 -13.01
C ILE A 62 7.78 15.09 -13.17
N ARG A 63 8.66 14.72 -12.23
CA ARG A 63 10.07 15.11 -12.30
C ARG A 63 10.75 14.56 -13.55
N ASP A 64 10.48 13.30 -13.90
CA ASP A 64 11.03 12.68 -15.12
C ASP A 64 10.45 13.33 -16.40
N ILE A 65 9.19 13.81 -16.38
CA ILE A 65 8.60 14.54 -17.52
C ILE A 65 9.19 15.96 -17.64
N CYS A 66 9.31 16.67 -16.52
CA CYS A 66 9.78 18.05 -16.49
C CYS A 66 11.30 18.17 -16.64
N ASN A 67 12.06 17.12 -16.28
CA ASN A 67 13.50 17.05 -16.43
C ASN A 67 13.93 15.62 -16.80
N PRO A 68 13.81 15.25 -18.09
CA PRO A 68 14.20 13.93 -18.59
C PRO A 68 15.71 13.65 -18.47
#